data_AF-C5CH94-F1
#
_entry.id   AF-C5CH94-F1
#
_cell.length_a   1.000
_cell.length_b   1.000
_cell.length_c   1.000
_cell.angle_alpha   90.00
_cell.angle_beta   90.00
_cell.angle_gamma   90.00
#
_symmetry.space_group_name_H-M   'P 1'
#
loop_
_entity.id
_entity.type
_entity.pdbx_description
1 polymer ?
#
loop_
_entity_poly.entity_id
_entity_poly.type
_entity_poly.pdbx_seq_one_letter_code
_entity_poly.pdbx_strand_id
1 'polypeptide(L)'
;MELSPSRIRILFSEEDLDRIVKKVAEDINNYYKPLTDEITAICVLKGSVHFYSDLLKRLDLKVRYNFVHVSSYSGMHTTGKIRVKTWVDESLTNRYVLVVEDILDTGNTLRYIINYIWKQKPKDVKLVSLFEKTVHKHGVNLDFVGEKIGDVFVIGYGLDYNEIYRNLPYVGYIPDEENEEG
;
A
#
# COMPACT_ATOMS: atom_id res chain seq x y z
N MET A 1 21.51 -14.29 -3.04
CA MET A 1 21.06 -15.30 -4.00
C MET A 1 20.03 -14.63 -4.90
N GLU A 2 20.05 -14.91 -6.19
CA GLU A 2 19.09 -14.33 -7.14
C GLU A 2 17.86 -15.23 -7.21
N LEU A 3 16.66 -14.67 -7.02
CA LEU A 3 15.42 -15.44 -7.17
C LEU A 3 15.28 -15.90 -8.62
N SER A 4 15.09 -17.20 -8.84
CA SER A 4 14.76 -17.71 -10.17
C SER A 4 13.29 -17.43 -10.51
N PRO A 5 12.98 -16.81 -11.66
CA PRO A 5 11.59 -16.60 -12.11
C PRO A 5 10.76 -17.88 -12.18
N SER A 6 11.39 -19.05 -12.36
CA SER A 6 10.70 -20.35 -12.43
C SER A 6 10.05 -20.80 -11.11
N ARG A 7 10.45 -20.20 -9.99
CA ARG A 7 9.95 -20.50 -8.64
C ARG A 7 8.73 -19.67 -8.25
N ILE A 8 8.41 -18.63 -9.02
CA ILE A 8 7.30 -17.72 -8.73
C ILE A 8 5.98 -18.40 -9.08
N ARG A 9 5.09 -18.53 -8.10
CA ARG A 9 3.70 -19.00 -8.30
C ARG A 9 2.77 -17.79 -8.26
N ILE A 10 1.78 -17.75 -9.15
CA ILE A 10 0.80 -16.66 -9.20
C ILE A 10 -0.15 -16.81 -8.00
N LEU A 11 -0.28 -15.75 -7.20
CA LEU A 11 -1.27 -15.65 -6.13
C LEU A 11 -2.52 -14.90 -6.58
N PHE A 12 -2.33 -13.80 -7.32
CA PHE A 12 -3.41 -13.02 -7.94
C PHE A 12 -3.02 -12.68 -9.36
N SER A 13 -3.86 -13.02 -10.34
CA SER A 13 -3.65 -12.63 -11.73
C SER A 13 -3.89 -11.12 -11.93
N GLU A 14 -3.56 -10.61 -13.12
CA GLU A 14 -3.88 -9.21 -13.48
C GLU A 14 -5.40 -8.97 -13.45
N GLU A 15 -6.20 -9.94 -13.87
CA GLU A 15 -7.67 -9.87 -13.81
C GLU A 15 -8.20 -9.87 -12.36
N ASP A 16 -7.60 -10.67 -11.47
CA ASP A 16 -7.93 -10.63 -10.05
C ASP A 16 -7.66 -9.25 -9.45
N LEU A 17 -6.48 -8.69 -9.75
CA LEU A 17 -6.09 -7.37 -9.27
C LEU A 17 -7.03 -6.29 -9.79
N ASP A 18 -7.39 -6.31 -11.08
CA ASP A 18 -8.36 -5.36 -11.65
C ASP A 18 -9.73 -5.45 -10.92
N ARG A 19 -10.21 -6.66 -10.65
CA ARG A 19 -11.46 -6.88 -9.90
C ARG A 19 -11.37 -6.34 -8.47
N ILE A 20 -10.27 -6.62 -7.77
CA ILE A 20 -10.03 -6.14 -6.40
C ILE A 20 -10.01 -4.60 -6.37
N VAL A 21 -9.24 -3.99 -7.28
CA VAL A 21 -9.12 -2.52 -7.36
C VAL A 21 -10.46 -1.87 -7.67
N LYS A 22 -11.26 -2.44 -8.58
CA LYS A 22 -12.62 -1.95 -8.88
C LYS A 22 -13.53 -1.95 -7.66
N LYS A 23 -13.54 -3.06 -6.91
CA LYS A 23 -14.34 -3.18 -5.68
C LYS A 23 -13.92 -2.12 -4.65
N VAL A 24 -12.62 -1.98 -4.40
CA VAL A 24 -12.10 -0.99 -3.44
C VAL A 24 -12.41 0.45 -3.88
N ALA A 25 -12.31 0.74 -5.19
CA ALA A 25 -12.67 2.05 -5.73
C ALA A 25 -14.16 2.37 -5.50
N GLU A 26 -15.04 1.39 -5.65
CA GLU A 26 -16.47 1.54 -5.36
C GLU A 26 -16.72 1.88 -3.89
N ASP A 27 -16.08 1.17 -2.96
CA ASP A 27 -16.18 1.43 -1.53
C ASP A 27 -15.71 2.87 -1.17
N ILE A 28 -14.59 3.30 -1.75
CA ILE A 28 -14.05 4.65 -1.57
C ILE A 28 -14.98 5.72 -2.16
N ASN A 29 -15.51 5.48 -3.36
CA ASN A 29 -16.48 6.38 -4.00
C ASN A 29 -17.74 6.53 -3.14
N ASN A 30 -18.29 5.42 -2.64
CA ASN A 30 -19.48 5.43 -1.79
C ASN A 30 -19.24 6.20 -0.48
N TYR A 31 -18.04 6.12 0.07
CA TYR A 31 -17.66 6.87 1.26
C TYR A 31 -17.54 8.39 1.00
N TYR A 32 -16.81 8.80 -0.05
CA TYR A 32 -16.45 10.19 -0.26
C TYR A 32 -17.48 11.02 -1.04
N LYS A 33 -18.23 10.44 -1.99
CA LYS A 33 -19.24 11.17 -2.79
C LYS A 33 -20.23 12.01 -1.97
N PRO A 34 -20.77 11.55 -0.82
CA PRO A 34 -21.65 12.38 0.01
C PRO A 34 -20.92 13.45 0.84
N LEU A 35 -19.58 13.39 0.92
CA LEU A 35 -18.76 14.25 1.78
C LEU A 35 -18.02 15.35 1.01
N THR A 36 -17.58 15.07 -0.21
CA THR A 36 -16.73 15.95 -1.01
C THR A 36 -16.68 15.56 -2.49
N ASP A 37 -16.28 16.50 -3.34
CA ASP A 37 -15.95 16.27 -4.76
C ASP A 37 -14.42 16.22 -5.02
N GLU A 38 -13.58 16.47 -4.01
CA GLU A 38 -12.11 16.49 -4.13
C GLU A 38 -11.43 15.78 -2.95
N ILE A 39 -10.45 14.91 -3.26
CA ILE A 39 -9.58 14.28 -2.27
C ILE A 39 -8.10 14.51 -2.59
N THR A 40 -7.26 14.37 -1.57
CA THR A 40 -5.80 14.27 -1.71
C THR A 40 -5.36 12.84 -1.46
N ALA A 41 -4.86 12.17 -2.51
CA ALA A 41 -4.41 10.80 -2.42
C ALA A 41 -2.89 10.76 -2.24
N ILE A 42 -2.41 10.09 -1.18
CA ILE A 42 -1.00 9.97 -0.85
C ILE A 42 -0.56 8.53 -1.11
N CYS A 43 0.29 8.33 -2.12
CA CYS A 43 0.96 7.07 -2.37
C CYS A 43 2.13 6.89 -1.40
N VAL A 44 2.19 5.75 -0.71
CA VAL A 44 3.38 5.37 0.05
C VAL A 44 4.36 4.69 -0.89
N LEU A 45 5.46 5.38 -1.20
CA LEU A 45 6.46 4.89 -2.12
C LEU A 45 7.40 3.86 -1.45
N LYS A 46 7.83 2.84 -2.20
CA LYS A 46 7.64 2.67 -3.65
C LYS A 46 6.51 1.72 -4.04
N GLY A 47 6.23 0.73 -3.20
CA GLY A 47 5.49 -0.45 -3.62
C GLY A 47 4.04 -0.18 -4.00
N SER A 48 3.43 0.88 -3.46
CA SER A 48 2.04 1.22 -3.77
C SER A 48 1.83 1.84 -5.16
N VAL A 49 2.88 2.12 -5.95
CA VAL A 49 2.75 2.91 -7.19
C VAL A 49 1.76 2.34 -8.21
N HIS A 50 1.74 1.02 -8.41
CA HIS A 50 0.84 0.38 -9.37
C HIS A 50 -0.60 0.37 -8.86
N PHE A 51 -0.80 -0.10 -7.62
CA PHE A 51 -2.10 -0.06 -6.96
C PHE A 51 -2.69 1.36 -6.92
N TYR A 52 -1.88 2.34 -6.55
CA TYR A 52 -2.25 3.76 -6.53
C TYR A 52 -2.71 4.24 -7.90
N SER A 53 -1.90 4.05 -8.94
CA SER A 53 -2.25 4.43 -10.31
C SER A 53 -3.59 3.84 -10.75
N ASP A 54 -3.79 2.54 -10.51
CA ASP A 54 -4.98 1.86 -11.01
C ASP A 54 -6.22 2.15 -10.17
N LEU A 55 -6.05 2.34 -8.86
CA LEU A 55 -7.13 2.78 -7.98
C LEU A 55 -7.66 4.15 -8.38
N LEU A 56 -6.76 5.14 -8.56
CA LEU A 56 -7.18 6.53 -8.77
C LEU A 56 -7.89 6.76 -10.11
N LYS A 57 -7.59 5.97 -11.15
CA LYS A 57 -8.32 6.01 -12.43
C LYS A 57 -9.79 5.62 -12.30
N ARG A 58 -10.17 4.96 -11.20
CA ARG A 58 -11.53 4.44 -10.94
C ARG A 58 -12.28 5.26 -9.89
N LEU A 59 -11.69 6.35 -9.40
CA LEU A 59 -12.37 7.26 -8.47
C LEU A 59 -13.18 8.31 -9.23
N ASP A 60 -14.44 8.48 -8.85
CA ASP A 60 -15.36 9.46 -9.41
C ASP A 60 -15.25 10.80 -8.66
N LEU A 61 -14.02 11.27 -8.46
CA LEU A 61 -13.67 12.43 -7.64
C LEU A 61 -12.54 13.23 -8.32
N LYS A 62 -12.40 14.51 -8.01
CA LYS A 62 -11.15 15.24 -8.30
C LYS A 62 -10.07 14.71 -7.35
N VAL A 63 -8.91 14.33 -7.89
CA VAL A 63 -7.84 13.74 -7.08
C VAL A 63 -6.55 14.53 -7.24
N ARG A 64 -6.00 15.00 -6.11
CA ARG A 64 -4.64 15.53 -6.04
C ARG A 64 -3.65 14.41 -5.74
N TYR A 65 -2.64 14.28 -6.58
CA TYR A 65 -1.66 13.20 -6.48
C TYR A 65 -0.49 13.65 -5.60
N ASN A 66 -0.23 12.91 -4.54
CA ASN A 66 0.86 13.18 -3.61
C ASN A 66 1.59 11.88 -3.25
N PHE A 67 2.84 12.02 -2.83
CA PHE A 67 3.73 10.89 -2.57
C PHE A 67 4.48 11.10 -1.27
N VAL A 68 4.66 10.02 -0.51
CA VAL A 68 5.56 9.96 0.64
C VAL A 68 6.56 8.86 0.37
N HIS A 69 7.84 9.13 0.59
CA HIS A 69 8.89 8.12 0.48
C HIS A 69 9.52 7.90 1.84
N VAL A 70 9.23 6.75 2.41
CA VAL A 70 9.79 6.28 3.68
C VAL A 70 10.66 5.07 3.44
N SER A 71 11.67 4.91 4.29
CA SER A 71 12.50 3.71 4.34
C SER A 71 12.63 3.27 5.79
N SER A 72 12.37 1.99 6.04
CA SER A 72 12.68 1.35 7.31
C SER A 72 14.18 1.05 7.34
N TYR A 73 14.86 1.33 8.45
CA TYR A 73 16.26 0.92 8.61
C TYR A 73 16.34 -0.62 8.64
N SER A 74 16.92 -1.21 7.60
CA SER A 74 17.18 -2.64 7.49
C SER A 74 18.53 -3.00 8.13
N GLY A 75 18.48 -3.75 9.22
CA GLY A 75 19.59 -4.42 9.91
C GLY A 75 19.01 -5.54 10.77
N MET A 76 19.84 -6.44 11.31
CA MET A 76 19.45 -7.70 12.01
C MET A 76 18.42 -7.52 13.16
N HIS A 77 18.15 -6.27 13.57
CA HIS A 77 17.04 -5.90 14.43
C HIS A 77 16.36 -4.63 13.87
N THR A 78 15.05 -4.66 13.67
CA THR A 78 14.26 -3.46 13.37
C THR A 78 14.40 -2.48 14.54
N THR A 79 15.16 -1.40 14.36
CA THR A 79 15.35 -0.38 15.42
C THR A 79 14.10 0.51 15.62
N GLY A 80 13.02 0.27 14.84
CA GLY A 80 11.79 1.06 14.87
C GLY A 80 11.95 2.49 14.34
N LYS A 81 13.14 2.88 13.87
CA LYS A 81 13.38 4.20 13.28
C LYS A 81 12.95 4.19 11.82
N ILE A 82 12.05 5.09 11.46
CA ILE A 82 11.62 5.33 10.08
C ILE A 82 12.40 6.54 9.57
N ARG A 83 13.08 6.38 8.42
CA ARG A 83 13.73 7.49 7.72
C ARG A 83 12.81 7.96 6.62
N VAL A 84 12.41 9.23 6.69
CA VAL A 84 11.67 9.87 5.62
C VAL A 84 12.65 10.46 4.63
N LYS A 85 12.43 10.17 3.34
CA LYS A 85 13.17 10.77 2.23
C LYS A 85 12.40 11.96 1.65
N THR A 86 11.08 11.83 1.53
CA THR A 86 10.21 12.87 0.98
C THR A 86 8.85 12.85 1.67
N TRP A 87 8.34 14.03 2.01
CA TRP A 87 7.00 14.26 2.54
C TRP A 87 6.12 14.93 1.48
N VAL A 88 4.83 15.01 1.77
CA VAL A 88 3.90 15.85 1.00
C VAL A 88 4.28 17.32 1.18
N ASP A 89 4.52 18.01 0.08
CA ASP A 89 4.88 19.43 0.08
C ASP A 89 3.65 20.37 0.09
N GLU A 90 2.46 19.84 -0.18
CA GLU A 90 1.20 20.59 -0.14
C GLU A 90 0.58 20.64 1.26
N SER A 91 -0.14 21.72 1.57
CA SER A 91 -0.92 21.78 2.82
C SER A 91 -2.05 20.74 2.81
N LEU A 92 -2.09 19.91 3.87
CA LEU A 92 -3.16 18.95 4.11
C LEU A 92 -4.30 19.51 4.99
N THR A 93 -4.19 20.77 5.43
CA THR A 93 -5.17 21.35 6.35
C THR A 93 -6.57 21.40 5.74
N ASN A 94 -7.56 20.93 6.49
CA ASN A 94 -8.97 20.87 6.08
C ASN A 94 -9.24 20.07 4.79
N ARG A 95 -8.33 19.15 4.40
CA ARG A 95 -8.50 18.26 3.25
C ARG A 95 -9.02 16.88 3.63
N TYR A 96 -9.72 16.22 2.72
CA TYR A 96 -10.00 14.79 2.77
C TYR A 96 -8.80 14.04 2.20
N VAL A 97 -8.13 13.24 3.02
CA VAL A 97 -6.88 12.56 2.68
C VAL A 97 -7.11 11.06 2.59
N LEU A 98 -6.67 10.44 1.49
CA LEU A 98 -6.63 8.99 1.32
C LEU A 98 -5.17 8.55 1.24
N VAL A 99 -4.70 7.79 2.22
CA VAL A 99 -3.36 7.16 2.22
C VAL A 99 -3.47 5.80 1.56
N VAL A 100 -2.60 5.51 0.59
CA VAL A 100 -2.62 4.29 -0.23
C VAL A 100 -1.32 3.52 -0.02
N GLU A 101 -1.45 2.32 0.55
CA GLU A 101 -0.37 1.35 0.80
C GLU A 101 -0.54 0.12 -0.11
N ASP A 102 0.54 -0.60 -0.39
CA ASP A 102 0.52 -1.90 -1.05
C ASP A 102 0.23 -3.04 -0.06
N ILE A 103 0.88 -3.04 1.10
CA ILE A 103 0.71 -4.10 2.09
C ILE A 103 0.79 -3.59 3.53
N LEU A 104 -0.23 -3.93 4.33
CA LEU A 104 -0.20 -3.77 5.77
C LEU A 104 0.33 -5.05 6.43
N ASP A 105 1.59 -4.98 6.90
CA ASP A 105 2.24 -6.07 7.64
C ASP A 105 2.39 -5.75 9.15
N THR A 106 3.44 -5.09 9.61
CA THR A 106 3.54 -4.74 11.04
C THR A 106 2.78 -3.46 11.42
N GLY A 107 2.41 -2.63 10.44
CA GLY A 107 1.74 -1.34 10.64
C GLY A 107 2.60 -0.20 11.17
N ASN A 108 3.88 -0.44 11.49
CA ASN A 108 4.78 0.58 12.04
C ASN A 108 4.94 1.80 11.12
N THR A 109 5.17 1.56 9.84
CA THR A 109 5.32 2.60 8.81
C THR A 109 4.07 3.46 8.70
N LEU A 110 2.92 2.82 8.52
CA LEU A 110 1.63 3.50 8.37
C LEU A 110 1.23 4.29 9.61
N ARG A 111 1.49 3.77 10.82
CA ARG A 111 1.23 4.51 12.06
C ARG A 111 2.03 5.82 12.11
N TYR A 112 3.30 5.79 11.69
CA TYR A 112 4.12 6.98 11.65
C TYR A 112 3.61 8.01 10.62
N ILE A 113 3.27 7.54 9.41
CA ILE A 113 2.71 8.39 8.33
C ILE A 113 1.40 9.03 8.77
N ILE A 114 0.46 8.25 9.30
CA ILE A 114 -0.84 8.73 9.78
C ILE A 114 -0.68 9.76 10.90
N ASN A 115 0.19 9.50 11.87
CA ASN A 115 0.47 10.46 12.94
C ASN A 115 1.05 11.77 12.43
N TYR A 116 1.87 11.73 11.37
CA TYR A 116 2.39 12.94 10.72
C TYR A 116 1.27 13.70 9.99
N ILE A 117 0.45 12.99 9.22
CA ILE A 117 -0.66 13.57 8.47
C ILE A 117 -1.66 14.25 9.39
N TRP A 118 -2.08 13.61 10.50
CA TRP A 118 -3.03 14.20 11.45
C TRP A 118 -2.52 15.51 12.09
N LYS A 119 -1.20 15.67 12.26
CA LYS A 119 -0.62 16.93 12.77
C LYS A 119 -0.81 18.10 11.80
N GLN A 120 -1.01 17.84 10.51
CA GLN A 120 -1.31 18.86 9.50
C GLN A 120 -2.79 19.29 9.51
N LYS A 121 -3.61 18.73 10.41
CA LYS A 121 -5.02 19.04 10.62
C LYS A 121 -5.89 18.84 9.36
N PRO A 122 -5.84 17.67 8.72
CA PRO A 122 -6.79 17.32 7.67
C PRO A 122 -8.20 17.26 8.23
N LYS A 123 -9.19 17.38 7.32
CA LYS A 123 -10.60 17.23 7.66
C LYS A 123 -10.97 15.78 7.92
N ASP A 124 -10.34 14.87 7.17
CA ASP A 124 -10.52 13.43 7.28
C ASP A 124 -9.26 12.71 6.76
N VAL A 125 -8.98 11.54 7.32
CA VAL A 125 -7.88 10.67 6.87
C VAL A 125 -8.41 9.25 6.80
N LYS A 126 -8.34 8.66 5.61
CA LYS A 126 -8.62 7.25 5.37
C LYS A 126 -7.39 6.52 4.90
N LEU A 127 -7.32 5.25 5.27
CA LEU A 127 -6.25 4.36 4.88
C LEU A 127 -6.81 3.21 4.05
N VAL A 128 -6.22 3.02 2.86
CA VAL A 128 -6.44 1.86 2.01
C VAL A 128 -5.13 1.11 1.80
N SER A 129 -5.20 -0.21 1.86
CA SER A 129 -4.10 -1.09 1.46
C SER A 129 -4.59 -2.13 0.47
N LEU A 130 -3.76 -2.47 -0.53
CA LEU A 130 -4.08 -3.58 -1.43
C LEU A 130 -4.17 -4.89 -0.64
N PHE A 131 -3.21 -5.15 0.24
CA PHE A 131 -3.21 -6.34 1.09
C PHE A 131 -3.14 -6.03 2.59
N GLU A 132 -3.78 -6.87 3.39
CA GLU A 132 -3.62 -6.94 4.86
C GLU A 132 -3.14 -8.34 5.25
N LYS A 133 -1.99 -8.44 5.93
CA LYS A 133 -1.49 -9.71 6.47
C LYS A 133 -2.14 -10.03 7.81
N THR A 134 -2.99 -11.04 7.89
CA THR A 134 -3.81 -11.28 9.11
C THR A 134 -3.07 -11.90 10.30
N VAL A 135 -1.75 -12.06 10.22
CA VAL A 135 -0.94 -12.77 11.23
C VAL A 135 -0.50 -11.91 12.40
N HIS A 136 -0.67 -10.60 12.31
CA HIS A 136 -0.21 -9.65 13.34
C HIS A 136 -1.30 -8.66 13.74
N LYS A 137 -1.21 -8.15 14.97
CA LYS A 137 -1.96 -6.95 15.36
C LYS A 137 -1.21 -5.72 14.86
N HIS A 138 -1.79 -5.02 13.91
CA HIS A 138 -1.12 -3.92 13.19
C HIS A 138 -1.01 -2.60 13.97
N GLY A 139 -1.85 -2.40 14.99
CA GLY A 139 -1.92 -1.12 15.72
C GLY A 139 -2.39 0.08 14.88
N VAL A 140 -2.85 -0.18 13.66
CA VAL A 140 -3.50 0.72 12.70
C VAL A 140 -4.61 -0.08 12.04
N ASN A 141 -5.76 0.57 11.81
CA ASN A 141 -6.88 -0.04 11.11
C ASN A 141 -6.94 0.51 9.68
N LEU A 142 -7.20 -0.37 8.72
CA LEU A 142 -7.54 0.01 7.36
C LEU A 142 -9.03 0.39 7.32
N ASP A 143 -9.34 1.48 6.63
CA ASP A 143 -10.72 1.84 6.30
C ASP A 143 -11.19 1.05 5.06
N PHE A 144 -10.27 0.74 4.15
CA PHE A 144 -10.51 -0.05 2.95
C PHE A 144 -9.41 -1.09 2.76
N VAL A 145 -9.77 -2.30 2.36
CA VAL A 145 -8.82 -3.40 2.13
C VAL A 145 -9.14 -4.04 0.78
N GLY A 146 -8.13 -4.23 -0.05
CA GLY A 146 -8.26 -5.03 -1.27
C GLY A 146 -8.56 -6.48 -0.92
N GLU A 147 -7.56 -7.18 -0.39
CA GLU A 147 -7.69 -8.56 0.06
C GLU A 147 -6.91 -8.81 1.36
N LYS A 148 -7.37 -9.81 2.12
CA LYS A 148 -6.65 -10.33 3.28
C LYS A 148 -5.82 -11.53 2.86
N ILE A 149 -4.55 -11.54 3.23
CA ILE A 149 -3.63 -12.64 2.90
C ILE A 149 -3.01 -13.23 4.16
N GLY A 150 -2.60 -14.51 4.05
CA GLY A 150 -1.82 -15.17 5.10
C GLY A 150 -0.39 -14.62 5.19
N ASP A 151 0.44 -15.27 6.00
CA ASP A 151 1.86 -14.90 6.06
C ASP A 151 2.63 -15.50 4.89
N VAL A 152 2.51 -14.86 3.73
CA VAL A 152 3.23 -15.23 2.51
C VAL A 152 4.11 -14.07 2.07
N PHE A 153 5.30 -14.41 1.55
CA PHE A 153 6.15 -13.42 0.89
C PHE A 153 5.67 -13.21 -0.54
N VAL A 154 5.26 -11.99 -0.86
CA VAL A 154 4.65 -11.61 -2.14
C VAL A 154 5.49 -10.60 -2.90
N ILE A 155 5.49 -10.73 -4.23
CA ILE A 155 6.22 -9.87 -5.18
C ILE A 155 5.34 -9.56 -6.38
N GLY A 156 5.69 -8.53 -7.15
CA GLY A 156 4.91 -8.12 -8.31
C GLY A 156 3.88 -7.06 -7.97
N TYR A 157 3.36 -6.41 -9.01
CA TYR A 157 2.40 -5.32 -8.91
C TYR A 157 2.82 -4.22 -7.91
N GLY A 158 4.12 -3.90 -7.92
CA GLY A 158 4.75 -2.90 -7.06
C GLY A 158 5.53 -3.49 -5.89
N LEU A 159 5.16 -4.66 -5.39
CA LEU A 159 5.89 -5.41 -4.37
C LEU A 159 7.21 -5.93 -4.95
N ASP A 160 8.26 -6.02 -4.12
CA ASP A 160 9.59 -6.36 -4.58
C ASP A 160 10.29 -7.46 -3.80
N TYR A 161 11.30 -8.01 -4.45
CA TYR A 161 12.42 -8.66 -3.79
C TYR A 161 13.72 -7.98 -4.22
N ASN A 162 14.44 -7.38 -3.28
CA ASN A 162 15.68 -6.63 -3.52
C ASN A 162 15.53 -5.57 -4.63
N GLU A 163 14.44 -4.80 -4.59
CA GLU A 163 14.07 -3.76 -5.57
C GLU A 163 13.71 -4.27 -6.98
N ILE A 164 13.67 -5.59 -7.19
CA ILE A 164 13.30 -6.23 -8.47
C ILE A 164 11.87 -6.79 -8.37
N TYR A 165 11.27 -7.09 -9.53
CA TYR A 165 9.96 -7.72 -9.71
C TYR A 165 8.74 -6.81 -9.54
N ARG A 166 8.91 -5.55 -9.14
CA ARG A 166 7.80 -4.57 -9.02
C ARG A 166 6.93 -4.48 -10.27
N ASN A 167 7.52 -4.66 -11.46
CA ASN A 167 6.86 -4.49 -12.74
C ASN A 167 6.12 -5.73 -13.26
N LEU A 168 6.03 -6.82 -12.50
CA LEU A 168 5.17 -7.94 -12.87
C LEU A 168 3.70 -7.48 -12.82
N PRO A 169 2.85 -7.84 -13.81
CA PRO A 169 1.46 -7.40 -13.86
C PRO A 169 0.54 -8.17 -12.90
N TYR A 170 1.08 -9.20 -12.23
CA TYR A 170 0.39 -10.06 -11.28
C TYR A 170 1.13 -10.02 -9.93
N VAL A 171 0.48 -10.52 -8.88
CA VAL A 171 1.13 -10.77 -7.59
C VAL A 171 1.48 -12.24 -7.49
N GLY A 172 2.76 -12.52 -7.31
CA GLY A 172 3.28 -13.86 -7.11
C GLY A 172 3.77 -14.08 -5.68
N TYR A 173 3.97 -15.34 -5.32
CA TYR A 173 4.59 -15.76 -4.07
C TYR A 173 5.60 -16.89 -4.33
N ILE A 174 6.45 -17.15 -3.33
CA ILE A 174 7.43 -18.25 -3.35
C ILE A 174 7.06 -19.21 -2.22
N PRO A 175 6.77 -20.50 -2.51
CA PRO A 175 6.48 -21.50 -1.48
C PRO A 175 7.67 -21.73 -0.52
N ASP A 176 7.38 -21.98 0.75
CA ASP A 176 8.39 -22.15 1.81
C ASP A 176 9.36 -23.32 1.57
N GLU A 177 8.91 -24.41 0.94
CA GLU A 177 9.75 -25.59 0.64
C GLU A 177 10.94 -25.26 -0.28
N GLU A 178 10.87 -24.16 -1.04
CA GLU A 178 11.94 -23.71 -1.94
C GLU A 178 12.80 -22.57 -1.34
N ASN A 179 12.47 -22.11 -0.12
CA ASN A 179 13.22 -21.12 0.66
C ASN A 179 14.24 -21.77 1.63
N GLU A 180 14.13 -23.09 1.88
CA GLU A 180 15.00 -23.85 2.80
C GLU A 180 16.30 -24.36 2.18
N GLU A 181 16.50 -24.23 0.86
CA GLU A 181 17.83 -24.43 0.25
C GLU A 181 18.70 -23.17 0.43
N GLY A 182 19.05 -22.90 1.69
CA GLY A 182 20.04 -21.91 2.13
C GLY A 182 21.24 -22.58 2.79
#